data_AF-A0A532ASD6-F1
#
_entry.id   AF-A0A532ASD6-F1
#
_cell.length_a   1.000
_cell.length_b   1.000
_cell.length_c   1.000
_cell.angle_alpha   90.00
_cell.angle_beta   90.00
_cell.angle_gamma   90.00
#
_symmetry.space_group_name_H-M   'P 1'
#
loop_
_entity.id
_entity.type
_entity.pdbx_description
1 polymer ?
#
loop_
_entity_poly.entity_id
_entity_poly.type
_entity_poly.pdbx_seq_one_letter_code
_entity_poly.pdbx_strand_id
1 'polypeptide(L)'
;MDTVKVFDVWVEVPGKTLHFDVMTGDQATALRLASEYVQAQGYAAVSVTAEECRLCHQEPLVMFTEHQQREYRQLGGFIVPLSA
;
A
#
# COMPACT_ATOMS: atom_id res chain seq x y z
N MET A 1 -19.55 -0.86 8.85
CA MET A 1 -18.26 -0.40 9.41
C MET A 1 -17.25 -0.67 8.32
N ASP A 2 -16.56 0.35 7.83
CA ASP A 2 -15.64 0.17 6.71
C ASP A 2 -14.47 -0.71 7.16
N THR A 3 -14.10 -1.67 6.32
CA THR A 3 -12.97 -2.57 6.55
C THR A 3 -11.85 -2.20 5.58
N VAL A 4 -10.63 -2.17 6.08
CA VAL A 4 -9.40 -2.00 5.30
C VAL A 4 -8.77 -3.36 5.12
N LYS A 5 -8.33 -3.64 3.89
CA LYS A 5 -7.44 -4.75 3.59
C LYS A 5 -6.01 -4.23 3.63
N VAL A 6 -5.15 -4.98 4.32
CA VAL A 6 -3.72 -4.69 4.45
C VAL A 6 -2.97 -5.55 3.46
N PHE A 7 -2.33 -4.93 2.49
CA PHE A 7 -1.47 -5.61 1.52
C PHE A 7 -0.01 -5.33 1.86
N ASP A 8 0.70 -6.37 2.27
CA ASP A 8 2.13 -6.34 2.55
C ASP A 8 2.90 -6.31 1.22
N VAL A 9 3.77 -5.32 1.05
CA VAL A 9 4.54 -5.12 -0.19
C VAL A 9 6.02 -5.24 0.06
N TRP A 10 6.65 -6.21 -0.60
CA TRP A 10 8.10 -6.37 -0.68
C TRP A 10 8.52 -6.23 -2.14
N VAL A 11 9.23 -5.16 -2.47
CA VAL A 11 9.67 -4.89 -3.84
C VAL A 11 11.16 -4.60 -3.90
N GLU A 12 11.85 -5.33 -4.76
CA GLU A 12 13.26 -5.11 -5.07
C GLU A 12 13.41 -3.88 -5.95
N VAL A 13 14.23 -2.92 -5.52
CA VAL A 13 14.62 -1.74 -6.28
C VAL A 13 16.15 -1.68 -6.35
N PRO A 14 16.75 -0.87 -7.25
CA PRO A 14 18.21 -0.76 -7.33
C PRO A 14 18.84 -0.45 -5.96
N GLY A 15 19.59 -1.42 -5.42
CA GLY A 15 20.39 -1.30 -4.21
C GLY A 15 19.68 -1.53 -2.88
N LYS A 16 18.37 -1.85 -2.86
CA LYS A 16 17.63 -2.17 -1.63
C LYS A 16 16.28 -2.84 -1.91
N THR A 17 15.71 -3.43 -0.88
CA THR A 17 14.29 -3.82 -0.85
C THR A 17 13.48 -2.70 -0.20
N LEU A 18 12.33 -2.35 -0.77
CA LEU A 18 11.34 -1.52 -0.11
C LEU A 18 10.30 -2.43 0.56
N HIS A 19 9.98 -2.11 1.82
CA HIS A 19 8.92 -2.77 2.59
C HIS A 19 7.89 -1.73 3.05
N PHE A 20 6.63 -1.94 2.72
CA PHE A 20 5.54 -1.06 3.10
C PHE A 20 4.19 -1.79 2.98
N ASP A 21 3.19 -1.33 3.73
CA ASP A 21 1.82 -1.79 3.58
C ASP A 21 1.00 -0.84 2.72
N VAL A 22 0.08 -1.41 1.94
CA VAL A 22 -0.97 -0.67 1.23
C VAL A 22 -2.31 -0.95 1.89
N MET A 23 -2.98 0.11 2.32
CA MET A 23 -4.19 0.07 3.12
C MET A 23 -5.37 0.47 2.22
N THR A 24 -6.12 -0.51 1.69
CA THR A 24 -7.16 -0.25 0.67
C THR A 24 -8.29 -1.29 0.68
N GLY A 25 -9.25 -1.19 -0.24
CA GLY A 25 -10.42 -2.08 -0.33
C GLY A 25 -10.23 -3.32 -1.21
N ASP A 26 -9.29 -3.30 -2.15
CA ASP A 26 -9.09 -4.38 -3.14
C ASP A 26 -7.68 -4.42 -3.74
N GLN A 27 -7.34 -5.55 -4.37
CA GLN A 27 -6.03 -5.81 -4.95
C GLN A 27 -5.69 -4.84 -6.11
N ALA A 28 -6.67 -4.45 -6.93
CA ALA A 28 -6.40 -3.60 -8.09
C ALA A 28 -5.99 -2.19 -7.63
N THR A 29 -6.69 -1.67 -6.62
CA THR A 29 -6.32 -0.41 -5.97
C THR A 29 -4.99 -0.54 -5.24
N ALA A 30 -4.70 -1.68 -4.63
CA ALA A 30 -3.43 -1.91 -3.93
C ALA A 30 -2.24 -1.85 -4.89
N LEU A 31 -2.31 -2.54 -6.04
CA LEU A 31 -1.28 -2.55 -7.07
C LEU A 31 -1.04 -1.15 -7.66
N ARG A 32 -2.12 -0.40 -7.89
CA ARG A 32 -2.03 0.99 -8.37
C ARG A 32 -1.30 1.88 -7.36
N LEU A 33 -1.75 1.90 -6.11
CA LEU A 33 -1.16 2.72 -5.05
C LEU A 33 0.31 2.34 -4.76
N ALA A 34 0.61 1.03 -4.73
CA ALA A 34 1.98 0.56 -4.55
C ALA A 34 2.90 1.01 -5.68
N SER A 35 2.44 0.89 -6.93
CA SER A 35 3.21 1.33 -8.10
C SER A 35 3.43 2.84 -8.10
N GLU A 36 2.39 3.63 -7.82
CA GLU A 36 2.50 5.10 -7.68
C GLU A 36 3.51 5.49 -6.59
N TYR A 37 3.49 4.80 -5.45
CA TYR A 37 4.42 5.04 -4.34
C TYR A 37 5.88 4.72 -4.72
N VAL A 38 6.13 3.60 -5.38
CA VAL A 38 7.47 3.21 -5.86
C VAL A 38 7.98 4.19 -6.92
N GLN A 39 7.13 4.63 -7.83
CA GLN A 39 7.45 5.65 -8.83
C GLN A 39 7.80 7.00 -8.17
N ALA A 40 7.04 7.41 -7.15
CA ALA A 40 7.29 8.63 -6.38
C ALA A 40 8.63 8.62 -5.62
N GLN A 41 9.17 7.44 -5.31
CA GLN A 41 10.52 7.28 -4.76
C GLN A 41 11.64 7.31 -5.82
N GLY A 42 11.30 7.51 -7.10
CA GLY A 42 12.25 7.62 -8.20
C GLY A 42 12.46 6.31 -8.97
N TYR A 43 11.71 5.24 -8.68
CA TYR A 43 11.87 3.94 -9.32
C TYR A 43 10.83 3.71 -10.42
N ALA A 44 10.77 4.62 -11.40
CA ALA A 44 9.71 4.63 -12.41
C ALA A 44 9.60 3.37 -13.29
N ALA A 45 10.70 2.62 -13.43
CA ALA A 45 10.76 1.38 -14.21
C ALA A 45 10.33 0.13 -13.42
N VAL A 46 10.12 0.25 -12.10
CA VAL A 46 9.71 -0.86 -11.24
C VAL A 46 8.19 -0.85 -11.13
N SER A 47 7.55 -1.94 -11.57
CA SER A 47 6.11 -2.15 -11.42
C SER A 47 5.87 -3.17 -10.32
N VAL A 48 4.93 -2.88 -9.42
CA VAL A 48 4.52 -3.81 -8.35
C VAL A 48 3.46 -4.75 -8.93
N THR A 49 3.65 -6.06 -8.79
CA THR A 49 2.68 -7.07 -9.20
C THR A 49 2.04 -7.75 -7.99
N ALA A 50 1.14 -8.70 -8.23
CA ALA A 50 0.53 -9.48 -7.16
C ALA A 50 1.53 -10.39 -6.43
N GLU A 51 2.70 -10.67 -7.02
CA GLU A 51 3.76 -11.44 -6.36
C GLU A 51 4.41 -10.63 -5.23
N GLU A 52 4.60 -9.33 -5.43
CA GLU A 52 5.16 -8.41 -4.45
C GLU A 52 4.11 -7.86 -3.47
N CYS A 53 2.85 -7.69 -3.90
CA CYS A 53 1.77 -7.07 -3.11
C CYS A 53 0.74 -8.10 -2.66
N ARG A 54 0.86 -8.58 -1.42
CA ARG A 54 0.08 -9.73 -0.91
C ARG A 54 -0.87 -9.31 0.20
N LEU A 55 -2.13 -9.76 0.10
CA LEU A 55 -3.08 -9.59 1.18
C LEU A 55 -2.57 -10.31 2.45
N CYS A 56 -2.35 -9.55 3.52
CA CYS A 56 -1.93 -10.06 4.81
C CYS A 56 -3.15 -10.35 5.70
N HIS A 57 -3.94 -9.31 5.98
CA HIS A 57 -5.12 -9.40 6.84
C HIS A 57 -6.10 -8.25 6.54
N GLN A 58 -7.15 -8.13 7.36
CA GLN A 58 -8.13 -7.05 7.28
C GLN A 58 -8.45 -6.52 8.67
N GLU A 59 -8.68 -5.22 8.78
CA GLU A 59 -9.01 -4.57 10.05
C GLU A 59 -9.99 -3.41 9.87
N PRO A 60 -10.73 -3.00 10.92
CA PRO A 60 -11.72 -1.92 10.79
C PRO A 60 -11.07 -0.56 10.55
N LEU A 61 -11.58 0.22 9.60
CA LEU A 61 -11.07 1.56 9.25
C LEU A 61 -11.05 2.52 10.45
N VAL A 62 -11.94 2.32 11.43
CA VAL A 62 -12.00 3.17 12.63
C VAL A 62 -10.74 3.08 13.49
N MET A 63 -9.92 2.04 13.33
CA MET A 63 -8.70 1.83 14.11
C MET A 63 -7.57 2.77 13.69
N PHE A 64 -7.69 3.44 12.53
CA PHE A 64 -6.69 4.37 12.01
C PHE A 64 -6.98 5.82 12.39
N THR A 65 -5.95 6.66 12.24
CA THR A 65 -6.06 8.11 12.49
C THR A 65 -7.11 8.75 11.59
N GLU A 66 -7.74 9.85 12.04
CA GLU A 66 -8.73 10.56 11.21
C GLU A 66 -8.15 11.01 9.86
N HIS A 67 -6.85 11.31 9.81
CA HIS A 67 -6.17 11.65 8.57
C HIS A 67 -6.17 10.48 7.58
N GLN A 68 -5.73 9.30 8.02
CA GLN A 68 -5.73 8.08 7.21
C GLN A 68 -7.15 7.66 6.80
N GLN A 69 -8.13 7.84 7.69
CA GLN A 69 -9.53 7.60 7.34
C GLN A 69 -10.04 8.55 6.24
N ARG A 70 -9.62 9.82 6.26
CA ARG A 70 -9.95 10.77 5.17
C ARG A 70 -9.24 10.41 3.88
N GLU A 71 -7.96 10.08 3.96
CA GLU A 71 -7.16 9.67 2.79
C GLU A 71 -7.75 8.43 2.13
N TYR A 72 -8.10 7.40 2.91
CA TYR A 72 -8.78 6.20 2.42
C TYR A 72 -10.07 6.54 1.65
N ARG A 73 -10.91 7.42 2.21
CA ARG A 73 -12.19 7.82 1.58
C ARG A 73 -12.00 8.70 0.33
N GLN A 74 -10.90 9.43 0.23
CA GLN A 74 -10.64 10.37 -0.88
C GLN A 74 -9.84 9.74 -2.02
N LEU A 75 -8.82 8.93 -1.70
CA LEU A 75 -7.85 8.38 -2.64
C LEU A 75 -8.01 6.87 -2.86
N GLY A 76 -8.91 6.24 -2.09
CA GLY A 76 -9.14 4.79 -2.11
C GLY A 76 -8.17 4.00 -1.23
N GLY A 77 -7.22 4.64 -0.56
CA GLY A 77 -6.28 4.00 0.35
C GLY A 77 -5.14 4.91 0.78
N PHE A 78 -4.20 4.37 1.54
CA PHE A 78 -2.99 5.06 1.98
C PHE A 78 -1.82 4.07 2.13
N ILE A 79 -0.60 4.59 2.21
CA ILE A 79 0.63 3.81 2.37
C ILE A 79 1.14 3.91 3.80
N VAL A 80 1.59 2.79 4.37
CA VAL A 80 2.33 2.76 5.64
C VAL A 80 3.76 2.30 5.35
N PRO A 81 4.75 3.20 5.35
CA PRO A 81 6.15 2.81 5.20
C PRO A 81 6.60 1.97 6.38
N LEU A 82 7.28 0.86 6.11
CA LEU A 82 7.86 0.01 7.14
C LEU A 82 9.39 0.15 7.08
N SER A 83 10.03 0.12 8.26
CA SER A 83 11.48 0.06 8.33
C SER A 83 11.92 -1.36 7.95
N ALA A 84 12.61 -1.49 6.81
CA ALA A 84 13.36 -2.70 6.45
C ALA A 84 14.64 -2.83 7.30
#